data_AF-A0A7K8ZYD3-F1
#
_entry.id   AF-A0A7K8ZYD3-F1
#
_cell.length_a   1.000
_cell.length_b   1.000
_cell.length_c   1.000
_cell.angle_alpha   90.00
_cell.angle_beta   90.00
_cell.angle_gamma   90.00
#
_symmetry.space_group_name_H-M   'P 1'
#
loop_
_entity.id
_entity.type
_entity.pdbx_description
1 polymer ?
#
loop_
_entity_poly.entity_id
_entity_poly.type
_entity_poly.pdbx_seq_one_letter_code
_entity_poly.pdbx_strand_id
1 'polypeptide(L)'
;MSQFFNNVEPNIIDDEMVLKAIEEKSPEDLGELAKGENINFKDVKELQLSFKSILQIDNLWQLENLTKLQLDNNVIEKIEALESLVHLVWLDLSFNNIEIIEGLDTLVKLQDLSLYSNRISRIENMDALQELQIFSIGKNNLTNLEDVVYLRRLKKLRTLNLSGNPFCDDQQFTLFVVAHLPNLVYLDFKLVRDGTVRFLHSLLGKSGNSFLQSLCFVALRAGSLQKSGSQKHTMFILLPPNSSFVEHLNGSFLFDSLYAEDTEAAKLASLPGVGDLLQAYPSWFVLVCGNLYDYGLKEHEKREAEESDFYEKLHEILTASQEESKKVMSDFENRNKQRLDEIHHARSYDIAESKRAECKEDILQLSDTLMTLETLLSNELEDLLQDFKRSIDAIASAFMENVKEIYPFHSCRALENQHHEKLMETVITTLEKSVKGELEEELPDDVQKLLMDKNTIVSAANMSHSIRLRKIDKRESDMLCNTYHW
;
A
#
# COMPACT_ATOMS: atom_id res chain seq x y z
N MET A 1 11.09 24.44 -10.56
CA MET A 1 12.03 25.07 -9.59
C MET A 1 13.33 24.30 -9.61
N SER A 2 14.21 24.55 -10.59
CA SER A 2 15.38 23.70 -10.88
C SER A 2 16.64 24.54 -11.08
N GLN A 3 16.95 25.44 -10.14
CA GLN A 3 18.07 26.40 -10.32
C GLN A 3 18.69 26.92 -9.01
N PHE A 4 18.91 26.07 -7.99
CA PHE A 4 19.55 26.52 -6.73
C PHE A 4 20.67 25.63 -6.14
N PHE A 5 21.26 24.69 -6.88
CA PHE A 5 22.40 23.87 -6.37
C PHE A 5 23.65 23.92 -7.26
N ASN A 6 23.95 25.06 -7.87
CA ASN A 6 25.24 25.27 -8.54
C ASN A 6 26.04 26.32 -7.77
N ASN A 7 26.77 25.89 -6.73
CA ASN A 7 28.01 26.51 -6.18
C ASN A 7 28.27 26.15 -4.70
N VAL A 8 28.18 24.87 -4.31
CA VAL A 8 28.81 24.45 -3.04
C VAL A 8 29.96 23.53 -3.40
N GLU A 9 31.18 23.93 -3.04
CA GLU A 9 32.37 23.11 -3.25
C GLU A 9 32.24 21.83 -2.41
N PRO A 10 32.44 20.64 -3.02
CA PRO A 10 32.37 19.38 -2.30
C PRO A 10 33.43 19.34 -1.20
N ASN A 11 33.02 18.97 0.00
CA ASN A 11 33.89 19.01 1.18
C ASN A 11 34.29 17.59 1.63
N ILE A 12 35.43 17.49 2.32
CA ILE A 12 35.89 16.27 2.98
C ILE A 12 35.73 16.50 4.48
N ILE A 13 35.36 15.46 5.23
CA ILE A 13 35.35 15.58 6.70
C ILE A 13 36.79 15.77 7.18
N ASP A 14 37.10 16.94 7.72
CA ASP A 14 38.38 17.28 8.33
C ASP A 14 38.24 17.55 9.83
N ASP A 15 39.39 17.65 10.52
CA ASP A 15 39.43 17.90 11.96
C ASP A 15 38.70 19.19 12.35
N GLU A 16 38.75 20.23 11.50
CA GLU A 16 38.08 21.51 11.75
C GLU A 16 36.55 21.35 11.70
N MET A 17 36.02 20.63 10.72
CA MET A 17 34.59 20.35 10.60
C MET A 17 34.09 19.52 11.79
N VAL A 18 34.85 18.51 12.21
CA VAL A 18 34.51 17.67 13.37
C VAL A 18 34.49 18.50 14.65
N LEU A 19 35.54 19.30 14.90
CA LEU A 19 35.62 20.17 16.07
C LEU A 19 34.46 21.17 16.11
N LYS A 20 34.17 21.82 14.99
CA LYS A 20 33.06 22.77 14.88
C LYS A 20 31.70 22.12 15.12
N ALA A 21 31.49 20.90 14.62
CA ALA A 21 30.26 20.16 14.85
C ALA A 21 30.09 19.74 16.32
N ILE A 22 31.18 19.43 17.02
CA ILE A 22 31.16 19.14 18.46
C ILE A 22 30.83 20.41 19.27
N GLU A 23 31.39 21.56 18.88
CA GLU A 23 31.11 22.85 19.50
C GLU A 23 29.66 23.30 19.27
N GLU A 24 29.14 23.18 18.04
CA GLU A 24 27.77 23.55 17.65
C GLU A 24 26.71 22.74 18.42
N LYS A 25 27.02 21.52 18.84
CA LYS A 25 26.10 20.61 19.53
C LYS A 25 26.03 20.81 21.04
N SER A 26 26.89 21.64 21.63
CA SER A 26 26.92 21.85 23.08
C SER A 26 25.86 22.88 23.53
N PRO A 27 24.75 22.49 24.17
CA PRO A 27 23.89 23.43 24.87
C PRO A 27 24.56 23.83 26.19
N GLU A 28 24.13 24.94 26.78
CA GLU A 28 24.71 25.71 27.89
C GLU A 28 25.10 24.97 29.21
N ASP A 29 24.99 23.63 29.30
CA ASP A 29 25.27 22.83 30.51
C ASP A 29 26.73 22.33 30.65
N LEU A 30 27.62 22.63 29.69
CA LEU A 30 29.07 22.42 29.80
C LEU A 30 29.87 23.73 29.69
N GLY A 31 29.27 24.83 30.15
CA GLY A 31 29.84 26.18 30.11
C GLY A 31 31.20 26.37 30.80
N GLU A 32 31.72 25.37 31.51
CA GLU A 32 33.05 25.43 32.15
C GLU A 32 34.10 24.43 31.61
N LEU A 33 33.74 23.44 30.78
CA LEU A 33 34.72 22.46 30.25
C LEU A 33 35.15 22.73 28.79
N ALA A 34 34.38 23.53 28.03
CA ALA A 34 34.66 23.79 26.62
C ALA A 34 35.60 24.98 26.36
N LYS A 35 36.04 25.71 27.39
CA LYS A 35 36.88 26.91 27.23
C LYS A 35 38.38 26.70 27.47
N GLY A 36 38.83 25.47 27.65
CA GLY A 36 40.26 25.19 27.85
C GLY A 36 40.64 23.79 27.40
N GLU A 37 41.33 23.74 26.27
CA GLU A 37 42.30 22.73 25.82
C GLU A 37 42.01 21.24 26.10
N ASN A 38 41.97 20.45 25.01
CA ASN A 38 41.70 19.01 24.89
C ASN A 38 40.23 18.58 24.99
N ILE A 39 39.48 18.80 23.90
CA ILE A 39 38.33 17.93 23.60
C ILE A 39 38.90 16.52 23.39
N ASN A 40 38.65 15.63 24.34
CA ASN A 40 38.97 14.23 24.18
C ASN A 40 37.94 13.62 23.22
N PHE A 41 38.36 13.34 21.98
CA PHE A 41 37.51 12.73 20.95
C PHE A 41 36.86 11.42 21.39
N LYS A 42 37.41 10.74 22.41
CA LYS A 42 36.81 9.54 23.01
C LYS A 42 35.55 9.81 23.82
N ASP A 43 35.25 11.03 24.21
CA ASP A 43 34.04 11.36 25.00
C ASP A 43 32.84 11.71 24.10
N VAL A 44 33.07 11.89 22.79
CA VAL A 44 32.03 12.23 21.82
C VAL A 44 31.20 11.00 21.50
N LYS A 45 29.91 11.04 21.85
CA LYS A 45 28.96 9.94 21.60
C LYS A 45 28.07 10.17 20.40
N GLU A 46 27.90 11.40 19.96
CA GLU A 46 27.00 11.74 18.88
C GLU A 46 27.57 12.87 18.02
N LEU A 47 27.58 12.71 16.70
CA LEU A 47 28.11 13.69 15.75
C LEU A 47 27.05 13.97 14.68
N GLN A 48 26.83 15.25 14.38
CA GLN A 48 25.87 15.69 13.37
C GLN A 48 26.55 16.60 12.35
N LEU A 49 26.48 16.19 11.08
CA LEU A 49 27.15 16.81 9.94
C LEU A 49 26.16 16.98 8.77
N SER A 50 24.92 17.35 9.07
CA SER A 50 23.87 17.57 8.07
C SER A 50 24.12 18.83 7.25
N PHE A 51 23.80 18.82 5.95
CA PHE A 51 23.86 20.00 5.06
C PHE A 51 25.25 20.67 4.96
N LYS A 52 26.33 19.88 4.99
CA LYS A 52 27.72 20.38 4.89
C LYS A 52 28.35 20.16 3.51
N SER A 53 27.58 19.63 2.54
CA SER A 53 28.04 19.29 1.19
C SER A 53 29.26 18.37 1.17
N ILE A 54 29.26 17.39 2.07
CA ILE A 54 30.32 16.39 2.19
C ILE A 54 30.25 15.44 0.99
N LEU A 55 31.37 15.25 0.30
CA LEU A 55 31.55 14.28 -0.79
C LEU A 55 32.21 12.98 -0.29
N GLN A 56 33.14 13.10 0.65
CA GLN A 56 33.94 11.98 1.16
C GLN A 56 33.95 11.95 2.69
N ILE A 57 33.71 10.76 3.24
CA ILE A 57 33.82 10.48 4.67
C ILE A 57 35.29 10.19 4.98
N ASP A 58 35.88 10.96 5.90
CA ASP A 58 37.26 10.76 6.39
C ASP A 58 37.40 11.33 7.82
N ASN A 59 38.56 11.18 8.45
CA ASN A 59 38.91 11.74 9.76
C ASN A 59 37.96 11.42 10.94
N LEU A 60 37.10 10.40 10.81
CA LEU A 60 36.26 9.93 11.92
C LEU A 60 36.96 8.91 12.84
N TRP A 61 38.20 8.51 12.51
CA TRP A 61 38.92 7.42 13.19
C TRP A 61 39.26 7.67 14.66
N GLN A 62 39.24 8.93 15.11
CA GLN A 62 39.49 9.30 16.51
C GLN A 62 38.26 9.13 17.42
N LEU A 63 37.06 8.99 16.85
CA LEU A 63 35.77 8.96 17.54
C LEU A 63 35.34 7.53 17.92
N GLU A 64 36.23 6.77 18.55
CA GLU A 64 36.05 5.33 18.85
C GLU A 64 34.75 4.99 19.63
N ASN A 65 34.24 5.93 20.43
CA ASN A 65 33.05 5.76 21.27
C ASN A 65 31.77 6.38 20.67
N LEU A 66 31.81 6.76 19.40
CA LEU A 66 30.65 7.34 18.73
C LEU A 66 29.52 6.29 18.63
N THR A 67 28.33 6.70 19.06
CA THR A 67 27.12 5.86 19.06
C THR A 67 26.07 6.34 18.05
N LYS A 68 26.06 7.63 17.69
CA LYS A 68 25.17 8.18 16.67
C LYS A 68 25.94 9.06 15.69
N LEU A 69 25.76 8.82 14.40
CA LEU A 69 26.36 9.60 13.33
C LEU A 69 25.27 10.02 12.34
N GLN A 70 25.12 11.34 12.17
CA GLN A 70 24.17 11.93 11.24
C GLN A 70 24.91 12.64 10.11
N LEU A 71 24.74 12.16 8.88
CA LEU A 71 25.38 12.62 7.65
C LEU A 71 24.35 12.90 6.55
N ASP A 72 23.09 13.16 6.92
CA ASP A 72 22.00 13.39 5.99
C ASP A 72 22.15 14.70 5.19
N ASN A 73 21.55 14.75 4.01
CA ASN A 73 21.55 15.94 3.13
C ASN A 73 22.97 16.41 2.74
N ASN A 74 23.82 15.48 2.30
CA ASN A 74 25.14 15.75 1.75
C ASN A 74 25.23 15.24 0.30
N VAL A 75 26.44 15.13 -0.27
CA VAL A 75 26.68 14.63 -1.62
C VAL A 75 27.59 13.40 -1.62
N ILE A 76 27.53 12.61 -0.54
CA ILE A 76 28.39 11.44 -0.34
C ILE A 76 28.05 10.38 -1.38
N GLU A 77 29.07 9.86 -2.07
CA GLU A 77 28.92 8.82 -3.10
C GLU A 77 29.30 7.43 -2.58
N LYS A 78 30.15 7.36 -1.55
CA LYS A 78 30.69 6.13 -1.01
C LYS A 78 30.67 6.09 0.51
N ILE A 79 30.29 4.93 1.06
CA ILE A 79 30.36 4.66 2.50
C ILE A 79 31.77 4.12 2.79
N GLU A 80 32.60 4.93 3.45
CA GLU A 80 33.98 4.57 3.79
C GLU A 80 34.44 5.25 5.09
N ALA A 81 35.62 4.87 5.60
CA ALA A 81 36.24 5.43 6.80
C ALA A 81 35.41 5.25 8.09
N LEU A 82 34.52 4.26 8.15
CA LEU A 82 33.70 3.92 9.32
C LEU A 82 34.27 2.75 10.14
N GLU A 83 35.41 2.18 9.75
CA GLU A 83 35.93 0.92 10.29
C GLU A 83 36.21 0.99 11.81
N SER A 84 36.59 2.17 12.27
CA SER A 84 36.89 2.49 13.67
C SER A 84 35.66 2.65 14.57
N LEU A 85 34.47 2.89 14.01
CA LEU A 85 33.25 3.27 14.73
C LEU A 85 32.47 2.04 15.24
N VAL A 86 33.17 1.11 15.89
CA VAL A 86 32.65 -0.19 16.34
C VAL A 86 31.55 -0.10 17.43
N HIS A 87 31.27 1.11 17.91
CA HIS A 87 30.24 1.40 18.91
C HIS A 87 29.01 2.10 18.33
N LEU A 88 28.96 2.30 17.02
CA LEU A 88 27.86 2.96 16.36
C LEU A 88 26.57 2.13 16.47
N VAL A 89 25.49 2.80 16.89
CA VAL A 89 24.14 2.24 17.08
C VAL A 89 23.17 2.84 16.07
N TRP A 90 23.37 4.11 15.68
CA TRP A 90 22.49 4.83 14.76
C TRP A 90 23.32 5.55 13.70
N LEU A 91 23.00 5.31 12.43
CA LEU A 91 23.65 5.92 11.27
C LEU A 91 22.60 6.42 10.28
N ASP A 92 22.63 7.72 10.00
CA ASP A 92 21.80 8.34 8.98
C ASP A 92 22.66 8.92 7.85
N LEU A 93 22.44 8.37 6.66
CA LEU A 93 23.07 8.72 5.38
C LEU A 93 21.99 9.08 4.34
N SER A 94 20.80 9.50 4.80
CA SER A 94 19.69 9.86 3.92
C SER A 94 20.00 11.10 3.06
N PHE A 95 19.41 11.20 1.87
CA PHE A 95 19.61 12.31 0.95
C PHE A 95 21.09 12.52 0.57
N ASN A 96 21.72 11.45 0.08
CA ASN A 96 23.07 11.43 -0.47
C ASN A 96 23.05 10.83 -1.90
N ASN A 97 24.22 10.58 -2.48
CA ASN A 97 24.38 10.02 -3.83
C ASN A 97 24.96 8.59 -3.81
N ILE A 98 24.73 7.84 -2.74
CA ILE A 98 25.33 6.50 -2.57
C ILE A 98 24.71 5.51 -3.56
N GLU A 99 25.54 4.74 -4.25
CA GLU A 99 25.11 3.73 -5.24
C GLU A 99 25.26 2.28 -4.74
N ILE A 100 26.21 2.03 -3.85
CA ILE A 100 26.56 0.69 -3.34
C ILE A 100 26.60 0.73 -1.82
N ILE A 101 26.03 -0.30 -1.19
CA ILE A 101 26.20 -0.53 0.25
C ILE A 101 27.55 -1.21 0.45
N GLU A 102 28.48 -0.53 1.13
CA GLU A 102 29.81 -1.03 1.45
C GLU A 102 30.34 -0.35 2.73
N GLY A 103 31.49 -0.77 3.26
CA GLY A 103 32.14 -0.09 4.39
C GLY A 103 31.42 -0.21 5.75
N LEU A 104 30.47 -1.16 5.89
CA LEU A 104 29.67 -1.37 7.11
C LEU A 104 30.12 -2.60 7.92
N ASP A 105 31.16 -3.33 7.50
CA ASP A 105 31.53 -4.64 8.03
C ASP A 105 31.94 -4.66 9.51
N THR A 106 32.39 -3.52 10.06
CA THR A 106 32.81 -3.41 11.47
C THR A 106 31.70 -2.96 12.40
N LEU A 107 30.56 -2.50 11.88
CA LEU A 107 29.48 -1.84 12.63
C LEU A 107 28.52 -2.85 13.27
N VAL A 108 29.08 -3.81 14.01
CA VAL A 108 28.34 -4.96 14.57
C VAL A 108 27.26 -4.60 15.60
N LYS A 109 27.29 -3.37 16.14
CA LYS A 109 26.31 -2.86 17.11
C LYS A 109 25.22 -1.99 16.49
N LEU A 110 25.24 -1.78 15.18
CA LEU A 110 24.31 -0.88 14.51
C LEU A 110 22.88 -1.43 14.61
N GLN A 111 21.97 -0.60 15.08
CA GLN A 111 20.55 -0.93 15.29
C GLN A 111 19.63 -0.17 14.33
N ASP A 112 20.02 1.01 13.90
CA ASP A 112 19.26 1.86 12.99
C ASP A 112 20.16 2.38 11.88
N LEU A 113 19.76 2.11 10.64
CA LEU A 113 20.43 2.54 9.43
C LEU A 113 19.42 3.18 8.49
N SER A 114 19.68 4.44 8.14
CA SER A 114 18.88 5.19 7.18
C SER A 114 19.69 5.54 5.94
N LEU A 115 19.27 5.01 4.79
CA LEU A 115 19.79 5.23 3.44
C LEU A 115 18.69 5.80 2.52
N TYR A 116 17.70 6.49 3.09
CA TYR A 116 16.56 7.00 2.35
C TYR A 116 16.97 8.05 1.31
N SER A 117 16.40 8.02 0.12
CA SER A 117 16.71 8.97 -0.96
C SER A 117 18.20 8.95 -1.38
N ASN A 118 18.70 7.78 -1.78
CA ASN A 118 20.01 7.56 -2.40
C ASN A 118 19.83 6.97 -3.82
N ARG A 119 20.87 6.38 -4.42
CA ARG A 119 20.84 5.79 -5.77
C ARG A 119 21.12 4.27 -5.76
N ILE A 120 20.89 3.63 -4.62
CA ILE A 120 21.23 2.21 -4.41
C ILE A 120 20.37 1.33 -5.31
N SER A 121 21.00 0.42 -6.04
CA SER A 121 20.32 -0.49 -6.97
C SER A 121 20.20 -1.94 -6.47
N ARG A 122 20.93 -2.29 -5.41
CA ARG A 122 20.92 -3.64 -4.83
C ARG A 122 21.14 -3.63 -3.33
N ILE A 123 20.52 -4.59 -2.62
CA ILE A 123 20.74 -4.82 -1.18
C ILE A 123 21.81 -5.90 -1.01
N GLU A 124 23.01 -5.51 -0.57
CA GLU A 124 24.16 -6.40 -0.37
C GLU A 124 25.13 -5.86 0.70
N ASN A 125 26.14 -6.66 1.07
CA ASN A 125 27.22 -6.29 2.01
C ASN A 125 26.77 -5.77 3.39
N MET A 126 25.72 -6.37 3.97
CA MET A 126 25.22 -6.05 5.31
C MET A 126 25.32 -7.24 6.28
N ASP A 127 26.09 -8.28 5.94
CA ASP A 127 26.16 -9.53 6.71
C ASP A 127 26.63 -9.31 8.17
N ALA A 128 27.41 -8.26 8.45
CA ALA A 128 27.90 -7.94 9.79
C ALA A 128 26.83 -7.30 10.72
N LEU A 129 25.74 -6.74 10.18
CA LEU A 129 24.78 -5.89 10.90
C LEU A 129 23.72 -6.72 11.66
N GLN A 130 24.17 -7.68 12.48
CA GLN A 130 23.29 -8.65 13.14
C GLN A 130 22.35 -8.04 14.19
N GLU A 131 22.68 -6.84 14.70
CA GLU A 131 21.88 -6.08 15.66
C GLU A 131 20.87 -5.11 15.01
N LEU A 132 20.82 -5.04 13.67
CA LEU A 132 19.98 -4.09 12.96
C LEU A 132 18.49 -4.37 13.19
N GLN A 133 17.76 -3.36 13.65
CA GLN A 133 16.33 -3.41 13.97
C GLN A 133 15.51 -2.53 13.05
N ILE A 134 16.04 -1.38 12.65
CA ILE A 134 15.38 -0.40 11.79
C ILE A 134 16.25 -0.20 10.55
N PHE A 135 15.66 -0.41 9.39
CA PHE A 135 16.32 -0.17 8.12
C PHE A 135 15.43 0.65 7.18
N SER A 136 15.90 1.81 6.75
CA SER A 136 15.20 2.66 5.80
C SER A 136 16.00 2.77 4.51
N ILE A 137 15.46 2.27 3.40
CA ILE A 137 16.06 2.35 2.06
C ILE A 137 15.02 2.82 1.02
N GLY A 138 14.02 3.57 1.46
CA GLY A 138 13.03 4.18 0.56
C GLY A 138 13.65 5.17 -0.44
N LYS A 139 12.97 5.41 -1.56
CA LYS A 139 13.41 6.31 -2.66
C LYS A 139 14.82 6.00 -3.17
N ASN A 140 15.09 4.74 -3.48
CA ASN A 140 16.32 4.29 -4.14
C ASN A 140 15.98 3.70 -5.53
N ASN A 141 16.94 3.05 -6.18
CA ASN A 141 16.81 2.49 -7.53
C ASN A 141 16.64 0.96 -7.51
N LEU A 142 16.03 0.40 -6.46
CA LEU A 142 15.81 -1.05 -6.37
C LEU A 142 14.70 -1.49 -7.33
N THR A 143 15.06 -2.29 -8.33
CA THR A 143 14.13 -2.79 -9.36
C THR A 143 13.75 -4.26 -9.17
N ASN A 144 14.59 -5.05 -8.50
CA ASN A 144 14.36 -6.48 -8.29
C ASN A 144 13.80 -6.74 -6.88
N LEU A 145 12.58 -7.28 -6.82
CA LEU A 145 11.92 -7.65 -5.57
C LEU A 145 12.67 -8.77 -4.81
N GLU A 146 13.40 -9.64 -5.51
CA GLU A 146 14.16 -10.72 -4.90
C GLU A 146 15.31 -10.24 -4.01
N ASP A 147 15.79 -9.00 -4.19
CA ASP A 147 16.87 -8.44 -3.35
C ASP A 147 16.45 -8.34 -1.87
N VAL A 148 15.14 -8.23 -1.59
CA VAL A 148 14.61 -8.26 -0.22
C VAL A 148 14.90 -9.59 0.49
N VAL A 149 15.08 -10.69 -0.24
CA VAL A 149 15.41 -12.00 0.33
C VAL A 149 16.77 -11.96 1.05
N TYR A 150 17.68 -11.07 0.65
CA TYR A 150 18.96 -10.87 1.34
C TYR A 150 18.76 -10.47 2.82
N LEU A 151 17.74 -9.66 3.12
CA LEU A 151 17.43 -9.18 4.47
C LEU A 151 17.03 -10.31 5.44
N ARG A 152 16.74 -11.53 4.95
CA ARG A 152 16.49 -12.71 5.81
C ARG A 152 17.64 -13.03 6.76
N ARG A 153 18.85 -12.56 6.44
CA ARG A 153 20.06 -12.71 7.25
C ARG A 153 19.97 -11.88 8.54
N LEU A 154 19.26 -10.76 8.51
CA LEU A 154 19.13 -9.82 9.63
C LEU A 154 17.99 -10.23 10.56
N LYS A 155 18.28 -11.14 11.50
CA LYS A 155 17.24 -11.77 12.35
C LYS A 155 16.55 -10.80 13.31
N LYS A 156 17.22 -9.69 13.66
CA LYS A 156 16.71 -8.66 14.56
C LYS A 156 15.95 -7.54 13.87
N LEU A 157 15.85 -7.55 12.53
CA LEU A 157 15.11 -6.55 11.79
C LEU A 157 13.62 -6.59 12.18
N ARG A 158 13.06 -5.42 12.53
CA ARG A 158 11.67 -5.22 12.96
C ARG A 158 10.96 -4.16 12.13
N THR A 159 11.66 -3.15 11.67
CA THR A 159 11.09 -2.05 10.89
C THR A 159 11.85 -1.91 9.57
N LEU A 160 11.11 -1.91 8.46
CA LEU A 160 11.66 -1.78 7.12
C LEU A 160 10.86 -0.74 6.32
N ASN A 161 11.56 0.18 5.69
CA ASN A 161 10.97 1.15 4.76
C ASN A 161 11.60 1.00 3.37
N LEU A 162 10.80 0.57 2.40
CA LEU A 162 11.15 0.37 0.99
C LEU A 162 10.41 1.36 0.08
N SER A 163 9.50 2.17 0.61
CA SER A 163 8.64 3.08 -0.15
C SER A 163 9.38 3.92 -1.19
N GLY A 164 8.81 4.04 -2.39
CA GLY A 164 9.37 4.87 -3.47
C GLY A 164 10.53 4.23 -4.25
N ASN A 165 10.78 2.93 -4.10
CA ASN A 165 11.62 2.17 -5.02
C ASN A 165 10.81 1.64 -6.23
N PRO A 166 11.41 1.49 -7.42
CA PRO A 166 10.73 1.01 -8.63
C PRO A 166 9.90 -0.28 -8.47
N PHE A 167 10.36 -1.27 -7.69
CA PHE A 167 9.59 -2.51 -7.50
C PHE A 167 8.28 -2.32 -6.70
N CYS A 168 8.08 -1.17 -6.05
CA CYS A 168 6.88 -0.91 -5.23
C CYS A 168 5.61 -0.72 -6.07
N ASP A 169 5.74 -0.55 -7.38
CA ASP A 169 4.62 -0.46 -8.32
C ASP A 169 3.92 -1.83 -8.52
N ASP A 170 4.57 -2.93 -8.11
CA ASP A 170 3.97 -4.26 -8.10
C ASP A 170 2.98 -4.38 -6.93
N GLN A 171 1.70 -4.64 -7.24
CA GLN A 171 0.64 -4.86 -6.23
C GLN A 171 0.97 -6.00 -5.23
N GLN A 172 1.89 -6.90 -5.57
CA GLN A 172 2.27 -8.06 -4.79
C GLN A 172 3.49 -7.81 -3.87
N PHE A 173 4.17 -6.65 -3.97
CA PHE A 173 5.42 -6.40 -3.25
C PHE A 173 5.25 -6.55 -1.74
N THR A 174 4.17 -6.01 -1.18
CA THR A 174 3.91 -6.03 0.27
C THR A 174 3.80 -7.47 0.78
N LEU A 175 3.09 -8.33 0.04
CA LEU A 175 2.91 -9.75 0.38
C LEU A 175 4.24 -10.50 0.30
N PHE A 176 5.02 -10.26 -0.75
CA PHE A 176 6.33 -10.88 -0.91
C PHE A 176 7.29 -10.53 0.23
N VAL A 177 7.38 -9.26 0.60
CA VAL A 177 8.27 -8.79 1.69
C VAL A 177 7.89 -9.46 3.01
N VAL A 178 6.61 -9.44 3.37
CA VAL A 178 6.11 -10.01 4.63
C VAL A 178 6.31 -11.54 4.67
N ALA A 179 6.16 -12.22 3.53
CA ALA A 179 6.38 -13.65 3.42
C ALA A 179 7.85 -14.04 3.66
N HIS A 180 8.80 -13.24 3.17
CA HIS A 180 10.22 -13.54 3.30
C HIS A 180 10.83 -13.02 4.62
N LEU A 181 10.23 -12.00 5.23
CA LEU A 181 10.70 -11.37 6.48
C LEU A 181 9.68 -11.56 7.62
N PRO A 182 9.57 -12.78 8.20
CA PRO A 182 8.50 -13.10 9.15
C PRO A 182 8.64 -12.43 10.52
N ASN A 183 9.79 -11.84 10.84
CA ASN A 183 9.98 -11.15 12.12
C ASN A 183 9.71 -9.63 12.01
N LEU A 184 9.27 -9.17 10.84
CA LEU A 184 9.01 -7.76 10.59
C LEU A 184 7.71 -7.33 11.30
N VAL A 185 7.79 -6.23 12.04
CA VAL A 185 6.67 -5.62 12.79
C VAL A 185 6.09 -4.45 12.00
N TYR A 186 6.94 -3.66 11.33
CA TYR A 186 6.52 -2.52 10.53
C TYR A 186 7.13 -2.57 9.12
N LEU A 187 6.28 -2.38 8.11
CA LEU A 187 6.66 -2.23 6.70
C LEU A 187 6.08 -0.92 6.18
N ASP A 188 6.92 -0.03 5.64
CA ASP A 188 6.51 1.27 5.08
C ASP A 188 5.59 2.07 6.02
N PHE A 189 5.97 2.12 7.30
CA PHE A 189 5.24 2.77 8.39
C PHE A 189 3.87 2.14 8.71
N LYS A 190 3.56 0.96 8.17
CA LYS A 190 2.34 0.20 8.46
C LYS A 190 2.66 -1.00 9.35
N LEU A 191 1.80 -1.27 10.33
CA LEU A 191 1.93 -2.42 11.21
C LEU A 191 1.62 -3.72 10.44
N VAL A 192 2.57 -4.66 10.46
CA VAL A 192 2.41 -6.01 9.94
C VAL A 192 1.68 -6.83 11.00
N ARG A 193 0.45 -7.28 10.69
CA ARG A 193 -0.39 -8.01 11.66
C ARG A 193 0.07 -9.47 11.80
N ASP A 194 0.17 -9.92 13.05
CA ASP A 194 0.64 -11.27 13.46
C ASP A 194 -0.11 -12.44 12.78
N GLY A 195 -1.38 -12.25 12.44
CA GLY A 195 -2.19 -13.26 11.75
C GLY A 195 -1.74 -13.56 10.33
N THR A 196 -1.31 -12.53 9.59
CA THR A 196 -0.84 -12.63 8.20
C THR A 196 0.53 -13.33 8.14
N VAL A 197 1.41 -13.02 9.09
CA VAL A 197 2.78 -13.56 9.19
C VAL A 197 2.80 -15.03 9.57
N ARG A 198 2.02 -15.44 10.59
CA ARG A 198 1.98 -16.85 11.05
C ARG A 198 1.40 -17.79 10.00
N PHE A 199 0.43 -17.32 9.21
CA PHE A 199 -0.15 -18.05 8.09
C PHE A 199 0.87 -18.28 6.96
N LEU A 200 1.58 -17.22 6.55
CA LEU A 200 2.61 -17.28 5.51
C LEU A 200 3.83 -18.14 5.92
N HIS A 201 4.28 -18.04 7.17
CA HIS A 201 5.42 -18.80 7.69
C HIS A 201 5.15 -20.31 7.80
N SER A 202 3.91 -20.70 8.16
CA SER A 202 3.48 -22.10 8.17
C SER A 202 3.50 -22.75 6.78
N LEU A 203 3.33 -21.96 5.72
CA LEU A 203 3.28 -22.44 4.34
C LEU A 203 4.68 -22.54 3.71
N LEU A 204 5.57 -21.58 4.01
CA LEU A 204 6.96 -21.56 3.52
C LEU A 204 7.89 -22.52 4.26
N GLY A 205 7.60 -22.86 5.53
CA GLY A 205 8.44 -23.74 6.36
C GLY A 205 8.47 -25.21 5.92
N LYS A 206 7.63 -25.62 4.97
CA LYS A 206 7.50 -27.03 4.54
C LYS A 206 8.17 -27.36 3.20
N SER A 207 8.67 -26.40 2.43
CA SER A 207 9.20 -26.69 1.10
C SER A 207 10.28 -25.71 0.67
N GLY A 208 11.52 -26.20 0.54
CA GLY A 208 12.68 -25.44 0.05
C GLY A 208 12.81 -25.48 -1.47
N ASN A 209 11.81 -25.02 -2.21
CA ASN A 209 11.86 -25.00 -3.68
C ASN A 209 11.25 -23.71 -4.27
N SER A 210 11.99 -23.05 -5.17
CA SER A 210 11.61 -21.78 -5.83
C SER A 210 10.43 -21.91 -6.81
N PHE A 211 9.97 -23.12 -7.10
CA PHE A 211 8.86 -23.35 -8.03
C PHE A 211 7.45 -23.17 -7.40
N LEU A 212 7.35 -23.20 -6.06
CA LEU A 212 6.08 -23.04 -5.33
C LEU A 212 5.79 -21.60 -4.90
N GLN A 213 6.69 -20.66 -5.19
CA GLN A 213 6.52 -19.23 -4.89
C GLN A 213 5.31 -18.64 -5.64
N SER A 214 5.00 -19.21 -6.83
CA SER A 214 3.83 -18.85 -7.66
C SER A 214 2.51 -19.46 -7.14
N LEU A 215 2.54 -20.67 -6.54
CA LEU A 215 1.36 -21.36 -5.99
C LEU A 215 0.90 -20.83 -4.62
N CYS A 216 1.81 -20.20 -3.87
CA CYS A 216 1.51 -19.52 -2.60
C CYS A 216 0.49 -18.36 -2.79
N PHE A 217 0.47 -17.77 -3.99
CA PHE A 217 -0.40 -16.66 -4.38
C PHE A 217 -1.89 -17.03 -4.42
N VAL A 218 -2.20 -18.28 -4.82
CA VAL A 218 -3.58 -18.77 -4.99
C VAL A 218 -4.22 -19.16 -3.64
N ALA A 219 -3.45 -19.75 -2.73
CA ALA A 219 -3.95 -20.18 -1.42
C ALA A 219 -4.21 -19.02 -0.43
N LEU A 220 -3.55 -17.87 -0.62
CA LEU A 220 -3.73 -16.68 0.23
C LEU A 220 -5.10 -16.01 0.07
N ARG A 221 -5.73 -16.09 -1.11
CA ARG A 221 -7.11 -15.60 -1.30
C ARG A 221 -8.14 -16.52 -0.62
N ALA A 222 -7.93 -17.83 -0.63
CA ALA A 222 -8.86 -18.80 -0.04
C ALA A 222 -8.82 -18.85 1.50
N GLY A 223 -7.67 -18.55 2.14
CA GLY A 223 -7.45 -18.78 3.57
C GLY A 223 -8.02 -17.75 4.55
N SER A 224 -8.30 -16.51 4.11
CA SER A 224 -8.82 -15.43 4.98
C SER A 224 -10.34 -15.48 5.23
N LEU A 225 -11.07 -16.35 4.53
CA LEU A 225 -12.54 -16.48 4.65
C LEU A 225 -13.00 -17.48 5.73
N GLN A 226 -12.07 -18.23 6.33
CA GLN A 226 -12.40 -19.16 7.42
C GLN A 226 -11.82 -18.70 8.75
N LYS A 227 -12.50 -17.76 9.44
CA LYS A 227 -12.69 -17.86 10.91
C LYS A 227 -13.66 -16.83 11.49
N SER A 228 -14.77 -17.39 11.97
CA SER A 228 -15.59 -17.00 13.12
C SER A 228 -16.42 -15.72 13.01
N GLY A 229 -17.70 -15.92 12.68
CA GLY A 229 -18.76 -14.97 12.97
C GLY A 229 -18.95 -14.80 14.46
N SER A 230 -18.43 -13.70 15.01
CA SER A 230 -18.96 -13.06 16.23
C SER A 230 -18.44 -11.64 16.50
N GLN A 231 -17.78 -10.97 15.54
CA GLN A 231 -17.43 -9.54 15.64
C GLN A 231 -17.87 -8.76 14.39
N LYS A 232 -19.15 -8.90 14.01
CA LYS A 232 -19.73 -8.28 12.81
C LYS A 232 -20.08 -6.79 12.93
N HIS A 233 -19.68 -6.09 13.99
CA HIS A 233 -19.98 -4.64 14.13
C HIS A 233 -18.77 -3.74 14.35
N THR A 234 -17.59 -4.28 14.64
CA THR A 234 -16.38 -3.47 14.89
C THR A 234 -15.23 -3.77 13.92
N MET A 235 -15.40 -4.77 13.05
CA MET A 235 -14.41 -5.19 12.05
C MET A 235 -14.78 -4.77 10.61
N PHE A 236 -15.57 -3.71 10.43
CA PHE A 236 -15.88 -3.16 9.10
C PHE A 236 -15.25 -1.78 8.85
N ILE A 237 -14.36 -1.33 9.75
CA ILE A 237 -13.63 -0.04 9.61
C ILE A 237 -12.24 -0.25 8.95
N LEU A 238 -11.91 -1.47 8.52
CA LEU A 238 -10.55 -1.83 8.06
C LEU A 238 -10.48 -2.65 6.77
N LEU A 239 -11.56 -2.74 5.99
CA LEU A 239 -11.42 -2.96 4.55
C LEU A 239 -10.98 -1.62 3.94
N PRO A 240 -10.07 -1.59 2.94
CA PRO A 240 -9.79 -0.34 2.25
C PRO A 240 -11.13 0.25 1.78
N PRO A 241 -11.43 1.53 2.10
CA PRO A 241 -12.72 2.15 1.77
C PRO A 241 -13.12 2.01 0.29
N ASN A 242 -12.17 1.69 -0.58
CA ASN A 242 -12.28 1.71 -2.03
C ASN A 242 -12.80 0.40 -2.67
N SER A 243 -13.10 -0.67 -1.91
CA SER A 243 -13.46 -1.98 -2.51
C SER A 243 -14.95 -2.12 -2.89
N SER A 244 -15.84 -1.37 -2.21
CA SER A 244 -17.28 -1.40 -2.45
C SER A 244 -17.81 -0.19 -3.23
N PHE A 245 -16.94 0.77 -3.54
CA PHE A 245 -17.22 2.04 -4.25
C PHE A 245 -18.26 2.95 -3.59
N VAL A 246 -18.79 2.56 -2.43
CA VAL A 246 -19.76 3.33 -1.64
C VAL A 246 -19.12 4.07 -0.47
N GLU A 247 -17.81 4.32 -0.51
CA GLU A 247 -17.12 5.11 0.52
C GLU A 247 -17.80 6.46 0.77
N HIS A 248 -17.76 6.90 2.03
CA HIS A 248 -18.30 8.20 2.44
C HIS A 248 -19.81 8.39 2.21
N LEU A 249 -20.56 7.31 1.93
CA LEU A 249 -22.03 7.30 1.87
C LEU A 249 -22.69 6.79 3.16
N ASN A 250 -21.92 6.19 4.08
CA ASN A 250 -22.38 5.63 5.36
C ASN A 250 -22.58 6.67 6.47
N GLY A 251 -22.77 7.94 6.13
CA GLY A 251 -22.88 9.02 7.10
C GLY A 251 -23.03 10.39 6.44
N SER A 252 -22.71 11.45 7.18
CA SER A 252 -22.86 12.82 6.70
C SER A 252 -21.79 13.28 5.72
N PHE A 253 -20.73 12.51 5.47
CA PHE A 253 -19.57 12.96 4.69
C PHE A 253 -19.92 13.59 3.33
N LEU A 254 -20.73 12.91 2.49
CA LEU A 254 -21.14 13.50 1.21
C LEU A 254 -21.93 14.80 1.42
N PHE A 255 -22.83 14.82 2.40
CA PHE A 255 -23.62 16.01 2.74
C PHE A 255 -22.74 17.17 3.22
N ASP A 256 -21.84 16.92 4.17
CA ASP A 256 -20.90 17.91 4.70
C ASP A 256 -20.00 18.46 3.59
N SER A 257 -19.60 17.58 2.66
CA SER A 257 -18.84 17.97 1.48
C SER A 257 -19.61 18.94 0.59
N LEU A 258 -20.96 18.90 0.53
CA LEU A 258 -21.75 19.83 -0.29
C LEU A 258 -21.48 21.28 0.10
N TYR A 259 -21.33 21.53 1.40
CA TYR A 259 -21.13 22.86 1.99
C TYR A 259 -19.66 23.21 2.22
N ALA A 260 -18.75 22.23 2.19
CA ALA A 260 -17.32 22.46 2.29
C ALA A 260 -16.86 23.42 1.19
N GLU A 261 -16.08 24.44 1.54
CA GLU A 261 -15.54 25.46 0.61
C GLU A 261 -16.59 26.36 -0.06
N ASP A 262 -17.88 26.22 0.27
CA ASP A 262 -18.95 27.12 -0.19
C ASP A 262 -19.12 28.30 0.78
N THR A 263 -18.33 29.36 0.54
CA THR A 263 -18.38 30.58 1.34
C THR A 263 -19.71 31.33 1.25
N GLU A 264 -20.50 31.11 0.20
CA GLU A 264 -21.81 31.74 0.05
C GLU A 264 -22.87 30.99 0.87
N ALA A 265 -22.80 29.66 0.93
CA ALA A 265 -23.71 28.88 1.77
C ALA A 265 -23.61 29.25 3.26
N ALA A 266 -22.40 29.51 3.77
CA ALA A 266 -22.19 29.93 5.15
C ALA A 266 -22.87 31.29 5.45
N LYS A 267 -22.82 32.22 4.49
CA LYS A 267 -23.51 33.52 4.61
C LYS A 267 -25.03 33.34 4.54
N LEU A 268 -25.51 32.52 3.61
CA LEU A 268 -26.95 32.25 3.43
C LEU A 268 -27.55 31.52 4.65
N ALA A 269 -26.78 30.67 5.33
CA ALA A 269 -27.21 29.97 6.55
C ALA A 269 -27.53 30.92 7.72
N SER A 270 -26.98 32.14 7.70
CA SER A 270 -27.23 33.16 8.72
C SER A 270 -28.53 33.94 8.49
N LEU A 271 -29.26 33.68 7.39
CA LEU A 271 -30.54 34.33 7.12
C LEU A 271 -31.65 33.74 8.01
N PRO A 272 -32.57 34.56 8.54
CA PRO A 272 -33.68 34.08 9.35
C PRO A 272 -34.53 33.04 8.61
N GLY A 273 -34.84 31.92 9.27
CA GLY A 273 -35.63 30.81 8.70
C GLY A 273 -34.83 29.81 7.87
N VAL A 274 -33.59 30.09 7.48
CA VAL A 274 -32.74 29.11 6.77
C VAL A 274 -32.30 27.98 7.70
N GLY A 275 -32.08 28.27 8.99
CA GLY A 275 -31.80 27.26 10.00
C GLY A 275 -32.87 26.17 10.10
N ASP A 276 -34.15 26.52 9.92
CA ASP A 276 -35.27 25.56 9.95
C ASP A 276 -35.26 24.63 8.72
N LEU A 277 -34.85 25.15 7.56
CA LEU A 277 -34.68 24.35 6.34
C LEU A 277 -33.57 23.30 6.50
N LEU A 278 -32.55 23.60 7.30
CA LEU A 278 -31.40 22.73 7.56
C LEU A 278 -31.65 21.70 8.68
N GLN A 279 -32.82 21.68 9.32
CA GLN A 279 -33.11 20.66 10.35
C GLN A 279 -33.43 19.29 9.75
N ALA A 280 -34.29 19.23 8.73
CA ALA A 280 -34.77 17.95 8.16
C ALA A 280 -33.99 17.51 6.91
N TYR A 281 -33.48 18.47 6.13
CA TYR A 281 -32.79 18.22 4.86
C TYR A 281 -31.55 17.31 5.02
N PRO A 282 -30.63 17.52 5.98
CA PRO A 282 -29.47 16.65 6.16
C PRO A 282 -29.87 15.22 6.46
N SER A 283 -30.87 15.01 7.33
CA SER A 283 -31.32 13.66 7.71
C SER A 283 -31.89 12.89 6.53
N TRP A 284 -32.68 13.53 5.66
CA TRP A 284 -33.21 12.89 4.46
C TRP A 284 -32.13 12.59 3.43
N PHE A 285 -31.17 13.51 3.23
CA PHE A 285 -30.05 13.30 2.32
C PHE A 285 -29.17 12.13 2.76
N VAL A 286 -28.81 12.09 4.06
CA VAL A 286 -28.01 11.00 4.63
C VAL A 286 -28.74 9.66 4.56
N LEU A 287 -30.07 9.64 4.75
CA LEU A 287 -30.86 8.41 4.62
C LEU A 287 -30.79 7.82 3.19
N VAL A 288 -30.88 8.68 2.16
CA VAL A 288 -30.73 8.25 0.76
C VAL A 288 -29.34 7.68 0.50
N CYS A 289 -28.30 8.34 1.01
CA CYS A 289 -26.91 7.86 0.90
C CYS A 289 -26.70 6.52 1.63
N GLY A 290 -27.28 6.37 2.83
CA GLY A 290 -27.22 5.14 3.62
C GLY A 290 -27.86 3.94 2.91
N ASN A 291 -29.01 4.14 2.26
CA ASN A 291 -29.65 3.08 1.47
C ASN A 291 -28.78 2.62 0.28
N LEU A 292 -28.09 3.56 -0.39
CA LEU A 292 -27.13 3.23 -1.45
C LEU A 292 -25.90 2.51 -0.89
N TYR A 293 -25.41 2.93 0.27
CA TYR A 293 -24.31 2.25 0.96
C TYR A 293 -24.66 0.78 1.27
N ASP A 294 -25.83 0.54 1.86
CA ASP A 294 -26.28 -0.83 2.19
C ASP A 294 -26.48 -1.68 0.93
N TYR A 295 -26.94 -1.08 -0.16
CA TYR A 295 -27.07 -1.76 -1.45
C TYR A 295 -25.70 -2.13 -2.03
N GLY A 296 -24.76 -1.19 -2.11
CA GLY A 296 -23.41 -1.46 -2.61
C GLY A 296 -22.65 -2.47 -1.76
N LEU A 297 -22.90 -2.49 -0.45
CA LEU A 297 -22.37 -3.52 0.43
C LEU A 297 -22.86 -4.93 0.05
N LYS A 298 -24.15 -5.09 -0.25
CA LYS A 298 -24.70 -6.39 -0.68
C LYS A 298 -24.13 -6.84 -2.03
N GLU A 299 -23.95 -5.92 -2.98
CA GLU A 299 -23.33 -6.27 -4.26
C GLU A 299 -21.84 -6.62 -4.09
N HIS A 300 -21.14 -5.96 -3.17
CA HIS A 300 -19.78 -6.33 -2.81
C HIS A 300 -19.70 -7.74 -2.17
N GLU A 301 -20.62 -8.06 -1.25
CA GLU A 301 -20.71 -9.40 -0.65
C GLU A 301 -20.95 -10.49 -1.71
N LYS A 302 -21.79 -10.21 -2.74
CA LYS A 302 -21.98 -11.14 -3.87
C LYS A 302 -20.70 -11.35 -4.66
N ARG A 303 -19.94 -10.27 -4.91
CA ARG A 303 -18.64 -10.33 -5.60
C ARG A 303 -17.63 -11.15 -4.81
N GLU A 304 -17.53 -10.94 -3.49
CA GLU A 304 -16.64 -11.73 -2.63
C GLU A 304 -17.03 -13.22 -2.60
N ALA A 305 -18.32 -13.53 -2.61
CA ALA A 305 -18.82 -14.90 -2.72
C ALA A 305 -18.42 -15.55 -4.06
N GLU A 306 -18.60 -14.84 -5.18
CA GLU A 306 -18.19 -15.33 -6.50
C GLU A 306 -16.67 -15.54 -6.61
N GLU A 307 -15.87 -14.61 -6.06
CA GLU A 307 -14.41 -14.79 -5.98
C GLU A 307 -14.03 -16.02 -5.17
N SER A 308 -14.67 -16.23 -4.01
CA SER A 308 -14.45 -17.40 -3.17
C SER A 308 -14.76 -18.70 -3.93
N ASP A 309 -15.93 -18.77 -4.57
CA ASP A 309 -16.39 -19.94 -5.32
C ASP A 309 -15.44 -20.25 -6.51
N PHE A 310 -14.94 -19.22 -7.19
CA PHE A 310 -13.94 -19.38 -8.26
C PHE A 310 -12.65 -20.03 -7.73
N TYR A 311 -12.13 -19.54 -6.60
CA TYR A 311 -10.89 -20.09 -6.03
C TYR A 311 -11.05 -21.50 -5.48
N GLU A 312 -12.20 -21.82 -4.92
CA GLU A 312 -12.52 -23.18 -4.47
C GLU A 312 -12.51 -24.14 -5.67
N LYS A 313 -13.24 -23.83 -6.74
CA LYS A 313 -13.27 -24.64 -7.97
C LYS A 313 -11.91 -24.74 -8.64
N LEU A 314 -11.16 -23.64 -8.72
CA LEU A 314 -9.80 -23.62 -9.26
C LEU A 314 -8.89 -24.59 -8.50
N HIS A 315 -9.00 -24.60 -7.17
CA HIS A 315 -8.22 -25.51 -6.33
C HIS A 315 -8.61 -26.97 -6.55
N GLU A 316 -9.91 -27.27 -6.65
CA GLU A 316 -10.41 -28.61 -6.92
C GLU A 316 -9.90 -29.15 -8.27
N ILE A 317 -10.02 -28.36 -9.34
CA ILE A 317 -9.56 -28.73 -10.70
C ILE A 317 -8.06 -29.03 -10.71
N LEU A 318 -7.25 -28.12 -10.15
CA LEU A 318 -5.79 -28.28 -10.12
C LEU A 318 -5.36 -29.49 -9.28
N THR A 319 -6.02 -29.71 -8.14
CA THR A 319 -5.69 -30.83 -7.25
C THR A 319 -6.05 -32.16 -7.91
N ALA A 320 -7.23 -32.28 -8.52
CA ALA A 320 -7.66 -33.47 -9.22
C ALA A 320 -6.72 -33.81 -10.41
N SER A 321 -6.37 -32.81 -11.22
CA SER A 321 -5.42 -33.00 -12.34
C SER A 321 -4.03 -33.43 -11.85
N GLN A 322 -3.56 -32.85 -10.74
CA GLN A 322 -2.28 -33.22 -10.16
C GLN A 322 -2.28 -34.66 -9.60
N GLU A 323 -3.36 -35.09 -8.95
CA GLU A 323 -3.51 -36.45 -8.43
C GLU A 323 -3.52 -37.49 -9.55
N GLU A 324 -4.28 -37.24 -10.63
CA GLU A 324 -4.34 -38.14 -11.78
C GLU A 324 -2.98 -38.21 -12.49
N SER A 325 -2.32 -37.07 -12.69
CA SER A 325 -0.97 -37.02 -13.29
C SER A 325 0.06 -37.82 -12.46
N LYS A 326 0.04 -37.68 -11.12
CA LYS A 326 0.91 -38.45 -10.22
C LYS A 326 0.66 -39.95 -10.33
N LYS A 327 -0.61 -40.36 -10.42
CA LYS A 327 -1.00 -41.76 -10.57
C LYS A 327 -0.49 -42.34 -11.89
N VAL A 328 -0.71 -41.63 -13.00
CA VAL A 328 -0.20 -42.02 -14.33
C VAL A 328 1.33 -42.17 -14.33
N MET A 329 2.04 -41.23 -13.72
CA MET A 329 3.50 -41.30 -13.59
C MET A 329 3.95 -42.48 -12.73
N SER A 330 3.32 -42.70 -11.58
CA SER A 330 3.67 -43.81 -10.69
C SER A 330 3.43 -45.17 -11.33
N ASP A 331 2.32 -45.34 -12.05
CA ASP A 331 2.02 -46.56 -12.79
C ASP A 331 3.06 -46.82 -13.89
N PHE A 332 3.48 -45.78 -14.62
CA PHE A 332 4.56 -45.88 -15.61
C PHE A 332 5.91 -46.27 -14.97
N GLU A 333 6.28 -45.64 -13.86
CA GLU A 333 7.55 -45.93 -13.15
C GLU A 333 7.58 -47.38 -12.66
N ASN A 334 6.48 -47.85 -12.06
CA ASN A 334 6.37 -49.22 -11.57
C ASN A 334 6.50 -50.24 -12.70
N ARG A 335 5.78 -50.04 -13.82
CA ARG A 335 5.85 -50.92 -15.00
C ARG A 335 7.26 -50.94 -15.60
N ASN A 336 7.88 -49.77 -15.79
CA ASN A 336 9.19 -49.71 -16.43
C ASN A 336 10.33 -50.17 -15.52
N LYS A 337 10.22 -50.02 -14.20
CA LYS A 337 11.16 -50.63 -13.26
C LYS A 337 11.19 -52.15 -13.41
N GLN A 338 10.01 -52.79 -13.44
CA GLN A 338 9.90 -54.22 -13.66
C GLN A 338 10.50 -54.64 -15.02
N ARG A 339 10.22 -53.89 -16.09
CA ARG A 339 10.78 -54.19 -17.42
C ARG A 339 12.29 -54.01 -17.50
N LEU A 340 12.85 -53.01 -16.80
CA LEU A 340 14.31 -52.83 -16.72
C LEU A 340 14.98 -54.01 -16.00
N ASP A 341 14.36 -54.52 -14.94
CA ASP A 341 14.83 -55.74 -14.27
C ASP A 341 14.77 -56.95 -15.23
N GLU A 342 13.69 -57.10 -16.00
CA GLU A 342 13.57 -58.15 -17.02
C GLU A 342 14.62 -58.04 -18.13
N ILE A 343 14.96 -56.81 -18.58
CA ILE A 343 16.01 -56.56 -19.57
C ILE A 343 17.38 -56.97 -19.00
N HIS A 344 17.67 -56.63 -17.75
CA HIS A 344 18.95 -56.94 -17.11
C HIS A 344 19.16 -58.46 -16.96
N HIS A 345 18.09 -59.22 -16.72
CA HIS A 345 18.12 -60.67 -16.53
C HIS A 345 17.78 -61.47 -17.80
N ALA A 346 17.70 -60.81 -18.96
CA ALA A 346 17.35 -61.44 -20.22
C ALA A 346 18.40 -62.49 -20.64
N ARG A 347 17.94 -63.67 -21.06
CA ARG A 347 18.81 -64.79 -21.49
C ARG A 347 19.27 -64.68 -22.95
N SER A 348 18.68 -63.79 -23.73
CA SER A 348 19.06 -63.52 -25.12
C SER A 348 18.87 -62.05 -25.47
N TYR A 349 19.58 -61.62 -26.50
CA TYR A 349 19.49 -60.27 -27.05
C TYR A 349 18.06 -59.96 -27.54
N ASP A 350 17.40 -60.90 -28.24
CA ASP A 350 16.05 -60.70 -28.79
C ASP A 350 15.01 -60.42 -27.70
N ILE A 351 15.12 -61.09 -26.53
CA ILE A 351 14.22 -60.85 -25.39
C ILE A 351 14.47 -59.46 -24.81
N ALA A 352 15.73 -59.06 -24.66
CA ALA A 352 16.09 -57.72 -24.18
C ALA A 352 15.64 -56.61 -25.15
N GLU A 353 15.74 -56.83 -26.46
CA GLU A 353 15.31 -55.87 -27.48
C GLU A 353 13.80 -55.74 -27.55
N SER A 354 13.05 -56.85 -27.46
CA SER A 354 11.58 -56.82 -27.34
C SER A 354 11.14 -55.97 -26.14
N LYS A 355 11.77 -56.16 -24.96
CA LYS A 355 11.43 -55.39 -23.76
C LYS A 355 11.84 -53.91 -23.86
N ARG A 356 12.94 -53.59 -24.54
CA ARG A 356 13.30 -52.20 -24.86
C ARG A 356 12.28 -51.54 -25.78
N ALA A 357 11.72 -52.27 -26.75
CA ALA A 357 10.67 -51.75 -27.63
C ALA A 357 9.38 -51.47 -26.83
N GLU A 358 8.98 -52.36 -25.92
CA GLU A 358 7.86 -52.14 -25.00
C GLU A 358 8.07 -50.88 -24.13
N CYS A 359 9.28 -50.66 -23.59
CA CYS A 359 9.58 -49.44 -22.83
C CYS A 359 9.46 -48.16 -23.67
N LYS A 360 9.87 -48.18 -24.95
CA LYS A 360 9.71 -47.04 -25.86
C LYS A 360 8.24 -46.74 -26.11
N GLU A 361 7.43 -47.77 -26.29
CA GLU A 361 5.99 -47.65 -26.46
C GLU A 361 5.33 -47.05 -25.20
N ASP A 362 5.69 -47.53 -24.01
CA ASP A 362 5.19 -46.96 -22.75
C ASP A 362 5.57 -45.47 -22.57
N ILE A 363 6.75 -45.04 -23.05
CA ILE A 363 7.16 -43.63 -23.01
C ILE A 363 6.26 -42.78 -23.93
N LEU A 364 5.97 -43.27 -25.13
CA LEU A 364 5.08 -42.58 -26.06
C LEU A 364 3.66 -42.49 -25.49
N GLN A 365 3.15 -43.57 -24.92
CA GLN A 365 1.83 -43.62 -24.28
C GLN A 365 1.75 -42.70 -23.05
N LEU A 366 2.80 -42.65 -22.23
CA LEU A 366 2.89 -41.70 -21.12
C LEU A 366 2.79 -40.26 -21.63
N SER A 367 3.57 -39.93 -22.66
CA SER A 367 3.56 -38.60 -23.25
C SER A 367 2.18 -38.22 -23.79
N ASP A 368 1.52 -39.12 -24.52
CA ASP A 368 0.18 -38.89 -25.07
C ASP A 368 -0.88 -38.71 -23.98
N THR A 369 -0.79 -39.51 -22.91
CA THR A 369 -1.69 -39.42 -21.76
C THR A 369 -1.52 -38.10 -21.01
N LEU A 370 -0.27 -37.69 -20.74
CA LEU A 370 0.01 -36.43 -20.04
C LEU A 370 -0.40 -35.21 -20.87
N MET A 371 -0.16 -35.21 -22.19
CA MET A 371 -0.63 -34.15 -23.10
C MET A 371 -2.16 -34.07 -23.13
N THR A 372 -2.84 -35.22 -23.09
CA THR A 372 -4.31 -35.27 -23.01
C THR A 372 -4.81 -34.65 -21.69
N LEU A 373 -4.18 -35.01 -20.56
CA LEU A 373 -4.52 -34.43 -19.25
C LEU A 373 -4.27 -32.92 -19.20
N GLU A 374 -3.18 -32.44 -19.79
CA GLU A 374 -2.87 -31.01 -19.89
C GLU A 374 -3.92 -30.27 -20.75
N THR A 375 -4.32 -30.85 -21.87
CA THR A 375 -5.36 -30.28 -22.74
C THR A 375 -6.70 -30.19 -22.02
N LEU A 376 -7.09 -31.24 -21.28
CA LEU A 376 -8.32 -31.25 -20.49
C LEU A 376 -8.28 -30.19 -19.38
N LEU A 377 -7.17 -30.10 -18.64
CA LEU A 377 -6.98 -29.07 -17.62
C LEU A 377 -7.10 -27.66 -18.20
N SER A 378 -6.45 -27.41 -19.35
CA SER A 378 -6.51 -26.10 -20.00
C SER A 378 -7.95 -25.72 -20.36
N ASN A 379 -8.74 -26.66 -20.89
CA ASN A 379 -10.14 -26.41 -21.24
C ASN A 379 -10.99 -26.13 -20.00
N GLU A 380 -10.85 -26.92 -18.93
CA GLU A 380 -11.60 -26.72 -17.68
C GLU A 380 -11.28 -25.37 -17.02
N LEU A 381 -10.01 -24.93 -17.10
CA LEU A 381 -9.60 -23.62 -16.59
C LEU A 381 -10.15 -22.47 -17.45
N GLU A 382 -10.21 -22.64 -18.77
CA GLU A 382 -10.80 -21.64 -19.67
C GLU A 382 -12.30 -21.48 -19.43
N ASP A 383 -13.03 -22.59 -19.28
CA ASP A 383 -14.46 -22.58 -18.93
C ASP A 383 -14.70 -21.89 -17.58
N LEU A 384 -13.92 -22.24 -16.55
CA LEU A 384 -14.02 -21.62 -15.23
C LEU A 384 -13.77 -20.10 -15.28
N LEU A 385 -12.75 -19.66 -16.00
CA LEU A 385 -12.45 -18.23 -16.19
C LEU A 385 -13.57 -17.50 -16.93
N GLN A 386 -14.13 -18.14 -17.96
CA GLN A 386 -15.18 -17.56 -18.77
C GLN A 386 -16.49 -17.41 -17.98
N ASP A 387 -16.82 -18.37 -17.12
CA ASP A 387 -17.98 -18.31 -16.24
C ASP A 387 -17.80 -17.27 -15.13
N PHE A 388 -16.63 -17.23 -14.49
CA PHE A 388 -16.30 -16.20 -13.50
C PHE A 388 -16.43 -14.80 -14.09
N LYS A 389 -15.85 -14.57 -15.27
CA LYS A 389 -15.95 -13.29 -15.97
C LYS A 389 -17.40 -12.88 -16.23
N ARG A 390 -18.25 -13.81 -16.71
CA ARG A 390 -19.68 -13.55 -16.94
C ARG A 390 -20.41 -13.18 -15.64
N SER A 391 -20.08 -13.84 -14.53
CA SER A 391 -20.69 -13.55 -13.23
C SER A 391 -20.30 -12.16 -12.72
N ILE A 392 -19.01 -11.81 -12.78
CA ILE A 392 -18.51 -10.48 -12.39
C ILE A 392 -19.11 -9.38 -13.29
N ASP A 393 -19.13 -9.59 -14.61
CA ASP A 393 -19.75 -8.65 -15.56
C ASP A 393 -21.24 -8.43 -15.24
N ALA A 394 -21.96 -9.49 -14.85
CA ALA A 394 -23.37 -9.40 -14.47
C ALA A 394 -23.57 -8.63 -13.15
N ILE A 395 -22.74 -8.88 -12.14
CA ILE A 395 -22.77 -8.15 -10.86
C ILE A 395 -22.46 -6.66 -11.08
N ALA A 396 -21.41 -6.34 -11.83
CA ALA A 396 -21.04 -4.98 -12.16
C ALA A 396 -22.12 -4.25 -12.95
N SER A 397 -22.71 -4.92 -13.95
CA SER A 397 -23.80 -4.36 -14.76
C SER A 397 -25.06 -4.09 -13.92
N ALA A 398 -25.46 -5.04 -13.06
CA ALA A 398 -26.59 -4.87 -12.16
C ALA A 398 -26.35 -3.72 -11.18
N PHE A 399 -25.14 -3.56 -10.63
CA PHE A 399 -24.81 -2.43 -9.79
C PHE A 399 -24.90 -1.10 -10.56
N MET A 400 -24.29 -1.02 -11.75
CA MET A 400 -24.34 0.19 -12.59
C MET A 400 -25.76 0.58 -13.01
N GLU A 401 -26.59 -0.38 -13.40
CA GLU A 401 -28.01 -0.15 -13.74
C GLU A 401 -28.78 0.37 -12.53
N ASN A 402 -28.61 -0.24 -11.35
CA ASN A 402 -29.31 0.24 -10.15
C ASN A 402 -28.83 1.63 -9.71
N VAL A 403 -27.55 1.94 -9.88
CA VAL A 403 -27.02 3.28 -9.60
C VAL A 403 -27.57 4.33 -10.58
N LYS A 404 -27.60 4.01 -11.88
CA LYS A 404 -28.03 4.92 -12.95
C LYS A 404 -29.55 5.09 -13.03
N GLU A 405 -30.28 3.99 -12.91
CA GLU A 405 -31.73 3.94 -13.14
C GLU A 405 -32.54 3.97 -11.83
N ILE A 406 -32.00 3.50 -10.69
CA ILE A 406 -32.78 3.17 -9.49
C ILE A 406 -32.29 3.99 -8.28
N TYR A 407 -32.62 5.28 -8.30
CA TYR A 407 -32.90 6.22 -7.19
C TYR A 407 -31.85 7.14 -6.53
N PRO A 408 -30.67 6.74 -6.02
CA PRO A 408 -30.04 7.52 -4.95
C PRO A 408 -29.53 8.90 -5.38
N PHE A 409 -28.80 9.01 -6.49
CA PHE A 409 -28.32 10.33 -6.95
C PHE A 409 -29.45 11.16 -7.56
N HIS A 410 -30.46 10.54 -8.18
CA HIS A 410 -31.67 11.24 -8.61
C HIS A 410 -32.42 11.82 -7.40
N SER A 411 -32.59 11.06 -6.32
CA SER A 411 -33.19 11.48 -5.07
C SER A 411 -32.36 12.55 -4.36
N CYS A 412 -31.03 12.45 -4.36
CA CYS A 412 -30.14 13.49 -3.84
C CYS A 412 -30.32 14.82 -4.60
N ARG A 413 -30.35 14.79 -5.95
CA ARG A 413 -30.64 15.98 -6.76
C ARG A 413 -32.04 16.53 -6.49
N ALA A 414 -33.05 15.67 -6.37
CA ALA A 414 -34.42 16.09 -6.09
C ALA A 414 -34.53 16.78 -4.72
N LEU A 415 -33.88 16.23 -3.69
CA LEU A 415 -33.81 16.82 -2.35
C LEU A 415 -33.08 18.17 -2.37
N GLU A 416 -31.95 18.27 -3.09
CA GLU A 416 -31.21 19.52 -3.25
C GLU A 416 -32.00 20.59 -4.01
N ASN A 417 -32.71 20.21 -5.08
CA ASN A 417 -33.61 21.12 -5.82
C ASN A 417 -34.74 21.64 -4.92
N GLN A 418 -35.37 20.75 -4.15
CA GLN A 418 -36.43 21.13 -3.21
C GLN A 418 -35.91 22.05 -2.10
N HIS A 419 -34.70 21.79 -1.59
CA HIS A 419 -34.05 22.66 -0.62
C HIS A 419 -33.78 24.05 -1.22
N HIS A 420 -33.25 24.10 -2.44
CA HIS A 420 -32.97 25.35 -3.14
C HIS A 420 -34.23 26.17 -3.41
N GLU A 421 -35.33 25.55 -3.82
CA GLU A 421 -36.62 26.25 -4.01
C GLU A 421 -37.08 26.95 -2.72
N LYS A 422 -37.06 26.23 -1.59
CA LYS A 422 -37.42 26.81 -0.28
C LYS A 422 -36.42 27.87 0.21
N LEU A 423 -35.13 27.66 -0.06
CA LEU A 423 -34.08 28.64 0.23
C LEU A 423 -34.33 29.93 -0.55
N MET A 424 -34.68 29.83 -1.84
CA MET A 424 -35.01 30.96 -2.70
C MET A 424 -36.23 31.74 -2.20
N GLU A 425 -37.29 31.04 -1.77
CA GLU A 425 -38.47 31.68 -1.13
C GLU A 425 -38.08 32.46 0.14
N THR A 426 -37.24 31.84 0.98
CA THR A 426 -36.76 32.44 2.24
C THR A 426 -35.87 33.66 1.97
N VAL A 427 -34.96 33.56 1.00
CA VAL A 427 -34.10 34.64 0.53
C VAL A 427 -34.90 35.83 0.03
N ILE A 428 -35.91 35.59 -0.82
CA ILE A 428 -36.76 36.66 -1.37
C ILE A 428 -37.57 37.32 -0.25
N THR A 429 -38.18 36.53 0.64
CA THR A 429 -38.96 37.03 1.77
C THR A 429 -38.09 37.88 2.71
N THR A 430 -36.86 37.45 2.98
CA THR A 430 -35.92 38.19 3.83
C THR A 430 -35.48 39.50 3.20
N LEU A 431 -35.20 39.50 1.88
CA LEU A 431 -34.90 40.71 1.13
C LEU A 431 -36.05 41.72 1.18
N GLU A 432 -37.30 41.27 1.00
CA GLU A 432 -38.48 42.13 1.07
C GLU A 432 -38.65 42.77 2.46
N LYS A 433 -38.43 42.01 3.54
CA LYS A 433 -38.45 42.53 4.92
C LYS A 433 -37.30 43.52 5.16
N SER A 434 -36.11 43.23 4.63
CA SER A 434 -34.95 44.12 4.72
C SER A 434 -35.22 45.47 4.07
N VAL A 435 -35.79 45.48 2.87
CA VAL A 435 -36.14 46.72 2.13
C VAL A 435 -37.20 47.54 2.87
N LYS A 436 -38.11 46.89 3.60
CA LYS A 436 -39.14 47.55 4.42
C LYS A 436 -38.64 47.99 5.81
N GLY A 437 -37.42 47.61 6.20
CA GLY A 437 -36.89 47.88 7.54
C GLY A 437 -37.55 47.06 8.66
N GLU A 438 -38.12 45.89 8.32
CA GLU A 438 -38.87 45.01 9.22
C GLU A 438 -38.03 43.84 9.75
N LEU A 439 -36.69 43.89 9.63
CA LEU A 439 -35.82 42.87 10.18
C LEU A 439 -35.63 43.10 11.69
N GLU A 440 -36.04 42.12 12.49
CA GLU A 440 -35.96 42.16 13.96
C GLU A 440 -34.55 41.82 14.48
N GLU A 441 -33.68 41.21 13.66
CA GLU A 441 -32.34 40.73 14.03
C GLU A 441 -31.23 41.53 13.33
N GLU A 442 -30.18 41.91 14.07
CA GLU A 442 -28.95 42.47 13.49
C GLU A 442 -28.18 41.36 12.75
N LEU A 443 -28.16 41.46 11.41
CA LEU A 443 -27.44 40.52 10.56
C LEU A 443 -25.95 40.88 10.45
N PRO A 444 -25.04 39.90 10.30
CA PRO A 444 -23.61 40.15 10.07
C PRO A 444 -23.37 41.02 8.82
N ASP A 445 -22.31 41.85 8.84
CA ASP A 445 -21.97 42.79 7.76
C ASP A 445 -21.90 42.14 6.37
N ASP A 446 -21.38 40.91 6.29
CA ASP A 446 -21.24 40.20 5.01
C ASP A 446 -22.57 39.66 4.48
N VAL A 447 -23.55 39.42 5.36
CA VAL A 447 -24.93 39.03 5.00
C VAL A 447 -25.71 40.27 4.56
N GLN A 448 -25.49 41.42 5.21
CA GLN A 448 -26.08 42.69 4.78
C GLN A 448 -25.63 43.08 3.37
N LYS A 449 -24.37 42.83 3.00
CA LYS A 449 -23.86 43.05 1.63
C LYS A 449 -24.60 42.21 0.59
N LEU A 450 -25.03 40.99 0.94
CA LEU A 450 -25.82 40.15 0.02
C LEU A 450 -27.22 40.73 -0.20
N LEU A 451 -27.82 41.33 0.82
CA LEU A 451 -29.17 41.92 0.78
C LEU A 451 -29.24 43.31 0.11
N MET A 452 -28.12 43.83 -0.42
CA MET A 452 -28.07 45.15 -1.07
C MET A 452 -28.96 45.23 -2.31
N ASP A 453 -29.03 44.15 -3.09
CA ASP A 453 -29.91 44.07 -4.25
C ASP A 453 -30.32 42.62 -4.55
N LYS A 454 -31.45 42.47 -5.23
CA LYS A 454 -32.03 41.17 -5.57
C LYS A 454 -31.10 40.29 -6.39
N ASN A 455 -30.32 40.86 -7.31
CA ASN A 455 -29.48 40.07 -8.20
C ASN A 455 -28.31 39.46 -7.41
N THR A 456 -27.73 40.20 -6.48
CA THR A 456 -26.60 39.73 -5.67
C THR A 456 -26.97 38.50 -4.83
N ILE A 457 -28.04 38.56 -4.02
CA ILE A 457 -28.43 37.42 -3.17
C ILE A 457 -28.94 36.21 -3.97
N VAL A 458 -29.70 36.45 -5.05
CA VAL A 458 -30.17 35.37 -5.93
C VAL A 458 -29.00 34.71 -6.65
N SER A 459 -28.02 35.50 -7.10
CA SER A 459 -26.81 34.97 -7.72
C SER A 459 -26.00 34.13 -6.73
N ALA A 460 -25.88 34.56 -5.48
CA ALA A 460 -25.21 33.79 -4.42
C ALA A 460 -25.91 32.45 -4.16
N ALA A 461 -27.25 32.46 -4.01
CA ALA A 461 -28.03 31.24 -3.82
C ALA A 461 -27.90 30.26 -5.01
N ASN A 462 -28.00 30.75 -6.24
CA ASN A 462 -27.86 29.92 -7.44
C ASN A 462 -26.43 29.38 -7.63
N MET A 463 -25.40 30.17 -7.28
CA MET A 463 -24.01 29.71 -7.30
C MET A 463 -23.82 28.56 -6.31
N SER A 464 -24.30 28.75 -5.08
CA SER A 464 -24.23 27.76 -4.02
C SER A 464 -24.94 26.45 -4.40
N HIS A 465 -26.14 26.54 -4.98
CA HIS A 465 -26.85 25.38 -5.53
C HIS A 465 -26.08 24.67 -6.65
N SER A 466 -25.49 25.42 -7.57
CA SER A 466 -24.69 24.87 -8.68
C SER A 466 -23.46 24.10 -8.17
N ILE A 467 -22.82 24.58 -7.09
CA ILE A 467 -21.70 23.89 -6.45
C ILE A 467 -22.16 22.55 -5.85
N ARG A 468 -23.28 22.54 -5.12
CA ARG A 468 -23.81 21.31 -4.51
C ARG A 468 -24.20 20.27 -5.55
N LEU A 469 -24.91 20.65 -6.61
CA LEU A 469 -25.26 19.73 -7.71
C LEU A 469 -24.00 19.13 -8.37
N ARG A 470 -22.97 19.93 -8.64
CA ARG A 470 -21.70 19.44 -9.21
C ARG A 470 -21.02 18.40 -8.31
N LYS A 471 -21.10 18.55 -6.98
CA LYS A 471 -20.52 17.57 -6.04
C LYS A 471 -21.30 16.26 -6.05
N ILE A 472 -22.62 16.33 -6.15
CA ILE A 472 -23.50 15.15 -6.31
C ILE A 472 -23.15 14.42 -7.62
N ASP A 473 -23.08 15.14 -8.74
CA ASP A 473 -22.76 14.56 -10.06
C ASP A 473 -21.34 13.99 -10.11
N LYS A 474 -20.37 14.69 -9.50
CA LYS A 474 -19.00 14.19 -9.39
C LYS A 474 -18.96 12.86 -8.63
N ARG A 475 -19.66 12.75 -7.51
CA ARG A 475 -19.67 11.51 -6.72
C ARG A 475 -20.32 10.35 -7.49
N GLU A 476 -21.41 10.60 -8.21
CA GLU A 476 -22.03 9.58 -9.09
C GLU A 476 -21.05 9.13 -10.18
N SER A 477 -20.39 10.08 -10.84
CA SER A 477 -19.40 9.79 -11.88
C SER A 477 -18.20 9.00 -11.35
N ASP A 478 -17.65 9.38 -10.20
CA ASP A 478 -16.54 8.69 -9.55
C ASP A 478 -16.94 7.24 -9.23
N MET A 479 -18.14 7.04 -8.68
CA MET A 479 -18.65 5.71 -8.34
C MET A 479 -18.83 4.83 -9.59
N LEU A 480 -19.43 5.36 -10.66
CA LEU A 480 -19.61 4.63 -11.92
C LEU A 480 -18.27 4.34 -12.62
N CYS A 481 -17.32 5.26 -12.60
CA CYS A 481 -15.99 5.07 -13.18
C CYS A 481 -15.23 3.96 -12.42
N ASN A 482 -15.35 3.96 -11.10
CA ASN A 482 -14.70 2.96 -10.27
C ASN A 482 -15.33 1.56 -10.46
N THR A 483 -16.63 1.44 -10.75
CA THR A 483 -17.24 0.13 -11.07
C THR A 483 -16.64 -0.55 -12.30
N TYR A 484 -16.09 0.20 -13.27
CA TYR A 484 -15.36 -0.39 -14.41
C TYR A 484 -14.02 -1.03 -14.03
N HIS A 485 -13.57 -0.86 -12.78
CA HIS A 485 -12.36 -1.48 -12.24
C HIS A 485 -12.66 -2.76 -11.43
N TRP A 486 -13.93 -3.15 -11.31
CA TRP A 486 -14.28 -4.54 -10.96
C TRP A 486 -13.95 -5.46 -12.14
#